data_AF-A0A1H2ZIY1-F1
#
_entry.id   AF-A0A1H2ZIY1-F1
#
_cell.length_a   1.000
_cell.length_b   1.000
_cell.length_c   1.000
_cell.angle_alpha   90.00
_cell.angle_beta   90.00
_cell.angle_gamma   90.00
#
_symmetry.space_group_name_H-M   'P 1'
#
loop_
_entity.id
_entity.type
_entity.pdbx_description
1 polymer ?
#
loop_
_entity_poly.entity_id
_entity_poly.type
_entity_poly.pdbx_seq_one_letter_code
_entity_poly.pdbx_strand_id
1 'polypeptide(L)'
;MNIGSARQAAVNWVTSHGSQCPGYLGAYFSGSTVPLPDNAMLPPASDVDIVLVTQEVPSIKLGKFRYQNVLLEVTYLPWDLFDSVEKVLTNYHLAGSFRTNTIIADPYSRLYPIYQQVSQHYAQKSWVEKRCKNALHKIEAGLQSIDMTLPLYDRITALLFPAAITTHVLLTAALQNPTVRLRYLRVREVLAQYNQLPVYTELLQLLGCDQMTAEQVRQHLEQLEITFDTAADVSSTPFFFSSDITVSARPIVIEGSRELIESGNHLEAVFWIAATFARCHKILDADASPETKQSLAPAFQALINDLGIGTPEDYLNRAGQILNYLPALSKTADDIINAHPQIWS
;
A
#
# COMPACT_ATOMS: atom_id res chain seq x y z
N MET A 1 -22.05 -3.23 8.28
CA MET A 1 -21.51 -2.86 9.61
C MET A 1 -21.01 -1.43 9.53
N ASN A 2 -21.08 -0.64 10.61
CA ASN A 2 -20.49 0.71 10.65
C ASN A 2 -19.03 0.67 11.15
N ILE A 3 -18.29 1.75 10.90
CA ILE A 3 -16.88 1.88 11.28
C ILE A 3 -16.66 1.75 12.78
N GLY A 4 -17.53 2.35 13.61
CA GLY A 4 -17.41 2.29 15.07
C GLY A 4 -17.48 0.86 15.62
N SER A 5 -18.42 0.06 15.10
CA SER A 5 -18.53 -1.37 15.48
C SER A 5 -17.30 -2.16 15.03
N ALA A 6 -16.76 -1.85 13.84
CA ALA A 6 -15.56 -2.48 13.33
C ALA A 6 -14.32 -2.16 14.18
N ARG A 7 -14.17 -0.89 14.59
CA ARG A 7 -13.13 -0.46 15.54
C ARG A 7 -13.28 -1.14 16.90
N GLN A 8 -14.50 -1.27 17.41
CA GLN A 8 -14.72 -1.96 18.69
C GLN A 8 -14.31 -3.44 18.61
N ALA A 9 -14.60 -4.13 17.49
CA ALA A 9 -14.14 -5.49 17.28
C ALA A 9 -12.60 -5.59 17.26
N ALA A 10 -11.92 -4.64 16.59
CA ALA A 10 -10.47 -4.54 16.59
C ALA A 10 -9.90 -4.28 18.00
N VAL A 11 -10.49 -3.35 18.77
CA VAL A 11 -10.12 -3.09 20.18
C VAL A 11 -10.24 -4.36 21.01
N ASN A 12 -11.38 -5.06 20.92
CA ASN A 12 -11.62 -6.31 21.62
C ASN A 12 -10.57 -7.37 21.28
N TRP A 13 -10.21 -7.48 20.00
CA TRP A 13 -9.17 -8.40 19.55
C TRP A 13 -7.80 -8.04 20.11
N VAL A 14 -7.40 -6.76 20.06
CA VAL A 14 -6.13 -6.29 20.63
C VAL A 14 -6.06 -6.57 22.12
N THR A 15 -7.11 -6.23 22.88
CA THR A 15 -7.14 -6.46 24.32
C THR A 15 -7.05 -7.95 24.66
N SER A 16 -7.77 -8.81 23.93
CA SER A 16 -7.89 -10.23 24.27
C SER A 16 -6.75 -11.09 23.72
N HIS A 17 -6.14 -10.72 22.59
CA HIS A 17 -5.16 -11.53 21.88
C HIS A 17 -3.89 -10.75 21.54
N GLY A 18 -4.02 -9.58 20.90
CA GLY A 18 -2.86 -8.79 20.44
C GLY A 18 -1.90 -8.40 21.56
N SER A 19 -2.44 -8.07 22.73
CA SER A 19 -1.71 -7.72 23.96
C SER A 19 -0.86 -8.86 24.53
N GLN A 20 -1.16 -10.12 24.15
CA GLN A 20 -0.43 -11.31 24.59
C GLN A 20 0.82 -11.58 23.72
N CYS A 21 1.04 -10.80 22.66
CA CYS A 21 2.20 -10.97 21.80
C CYS A 21 3.50 -10.73 22.60
N PRO A 22 4.52 -11.59 22.46
CA PRO A 22 5.82 -11.38 23.11
C PRO A 22 6.39 -9.99 22.80
N GLY A 23 6.82 -9.28 23.84
CA GLY A 23 7.38 -7.95 23.70
C GLY A 23 6.39 -6.87 23.27
N TYR A 24 5.07 -7.08 23.41
CA TYR A 24 4.05 -6.07 23.13
C TYR A 24 4.27 -4.77 23.90
N LEU A 25 4.17 -3.63 23.21
CA LEU A 25 4.37 -2.29 23.78
C LEU A 25 3.17 -1.36 23.57
N GLY A 26 2.27 -1.70 22.65
CA GLY A 26 1.07 -0.92 22.37
C GLY A 26 0.49 -1.21 21.00
N ALA A 27 -0.64 -0.57 20.69
CA ALA A 27 -1.33 -0.74 19.42
C ALA A 27 -2.00 0.55 18.97
N TYR A 28 -2.13 0.74 17.67
CA TYR A 28 -2.84 1.86 17.07
C TYR A 28 -3.51 1.48 15.75
N PHE A 29 -4.53 2.24 15.35
CA PHE A 29 -5.19 2.11 14.05
C PHE A 29 -4.38 2.78 12.94
N SER A 30 -4.39 2.17 11.76
CA SER A 30 -3.78 2.74 10.56
C SER A 30 -4.75 2.71 9.37
N GLY A 31 -4.24 3.11 8.21
CA GLY A 31 -4.92 2.89 6.93
C GLY A 31 -6.11 3.82 6.66
N SER A 32 -6.96 3.36 5.75
CA SER A 32 -7.97 4.21 5.08
C SER A 32 -9.23 4.48 5.91
N THR A 33 -9.46 3.68 6.97
CA THR A 33 -10.64 3.81 7.83
C THR A 33 -10.46 4.83 8.95
N VAL A 34 -9.22 5.21 9.29
CA VAL A 34 -8.89 6.20 10.34
C VAL A 34 -9.66 7.53 10.20
N PRO A 35 -9.70 8.20 9.03
CA PRO A 35 -10.39 9.48 8.90
C PRO A 35 -11.92 9.36 8.89
N LEU A 36 -12.48 8.15 8.82
CA LEU A 36 -13.93 7.96 8.69
C LEU A 36 -14.63 8.09 10.05
N PRO A 37 -15.84 8.69 10.10
CA PRO A 37 -16.62 8.79 11.33
C PRO A 37 -17.22 7.43 11.71
N ASP A 38 -17.47 7.21 13.00
CA ASP A 38 -17.94 5.91 13.52
C ASP A 38 -19.28 5.46 12.94
N ASN A 39 -20.13 6.41 12.55
CA ASN A 39 -21.44 6.13 11.96
C ASN A 39 -21.39 5.81 10.46
N ALA A 40 -20.26 6.03 9.79
CA ALA A 40 -20.11 5.68 8.38
C ALA A 40 -20.16 4.16 8.20
N MET A 41 -20.66 3.72 7.05
CA MET A 41 -20.62 2.32 6.68
C MET A 41 -19.18 1.90 6.35
N LEU A 42 -18.75 0.76 6.88
CA LEU A 42 -17.51 0.13 6.44
C LEU A 42 -17.74 -0.41 5.02
N PRO A 43 -16.95 0.01 4.01
CA PRO A 43 -17.09 -0.53 2.67
C PRO A 43 -16.86 -2.04 2.65
N PRO A 44 -17.59 -2.82 1.84
CA PRO A 44 -17.45 -4.27 1.79
C PRO A 44 -16.03 -4.75 1.43
N ALA A 45 -15.32 -3.95 0.63
CA ALA A 45 -13.94 -4.21 0.19
C ALA A 45 -12.87 -3.59 1.13
N SER A 46 -13.23 -3.20 2.35
CA SER A 46 -12.31 -2.59 3.33
C SER A 46 -12.06 -3.48 4.55
N ASP A 47 -10.84 -3.38 5.06
CA ASP A 47 -10.35 -3.95 6.31
C ASP A 47 -10.16 -2.85 7.37
N VAL A 48 -9.89 -3.30 8.60
CA VAL A 48 -9.43 -2.44 9.69
C VAL A 48 -7.97 -2.77 9.98
N ASP A 49 -7.08 -1.84 9.64
CA ASP A 49 -5.66 -1.95 9.90
C ASP A 49 -5.32 -1.70 11.38
N ILE A 50 -4.68 -2.68 11.99
CA ILE A 50 -4.15 -2.63 13.35
C ILE A 50 -2.64 -2.74 13.26
N VAL A 51 -1.94 -1.82 13.90
CA VAL A 51 -0.50 -1.93 14.09
C VAL A 51 -0.21 -2.30 15.52
N LEU A 52 0.48 -3.42 15.73
CA LEU A 52 1.04 -3.82 17.01
C LEU A 52 2.50 -3.37 17.06
N VAL A 53 2.86 -2.61 18.09
CA VAL A 53 4.23 -2.20 18.35
C VAL A 53 4.84 -3.19 19.33
N THR A 54 5.96 -3.80 18.94
CA THR A 54 6.63 -4.83 19.74
C THR A 54 8.12 -4.54 19.86
N GLN A 55 8.76 -5.11 20.89
CA GLN A 55 10.22 -5.07 21.02
C GLN A 55 10.89 -5.92 19.92
N GLU A 56 10.28 -7.07 19.60
CA GLU A 56 10.73 -7.99 18.55
C GLU A 56 9.54 -8.33 17.67
N VAL A 57 9.72 -8.25 16.35
CA VAL A 57 8.67 -8.60 15.39
C VAL A 57 8.61 -10.13 15.26
N PRO A 58 7.43 -10.76 15.36
CA PRO A 58 7.32 -12.20 15.19
C PRO A 58 7.74 -12.63 13.78
N SER A 59 8.41 -13.78 13.68
CA SER A 59 8.84 -14.37 12.41
C SER A 59 7.66 -14.73 11.51
N ILE A 60 6.56 -15.20 12.11
CA ILE A 60 5.29 -15.47 11.44
C ILE A 60 4.32 -14.35 11.76
N LYS A 61 3.89 -13.62 10.72
CA LYS A 61 2.94 -12.52 10.84
C LYS A 61 1.53 -13.04 10.67
N LEU A 62 0.61 -12.54 11.48
CA LEU A 62 -0.81 -12.91 11.42
C LEU A 62 -1.50 -12.38 10.15
N GLY A 63 -1.20 -11.15 9.74
CA GLY A 63 -1.76 -10.56 8.52
C GLY A 63 -3.28 -10.36 8.60
N LYS A 64 -3.98 -10.67 7.50
CA LYS A 64 -5.44 -10.53 7.36
C LYS A 64 -6.22 -11.75 7.86
N PHE A 65 -7.24 -11.52 8.68
CA PHE A 65 -8.14 -12.57 9.18
C PHE A 65 -9.50 -11.99 9.62
N ARG A 66 -10.53 -12.85 9.76
CA ARG A 66 -11.85 -12.43 10.24
C ARG A 66 -11.99 -12.55 11.75
N TYR A 67 -12.51 -11.50 12.38
CA TYR A 67 -12.89 -11.48 13.80
C TYR A 67 -14.20 -10.71 13.98
N GLN A 68 -15.21 -11.32 14.60
CA GLN A 68 -16.53 -10.72 14.80
C GLN A 68 -17.14 -10.13 13.51
N ASN A 69 -17.01 -10.85 12.39
CA ASN A 69 -17.45 -10.44 11.04
C ASN A 69 -16.71 -9.22 10.42
N VAL A 70 -15.63 -8.75 11.04
CA VAL A 70 -14.73 -7.73 10.49
C VAL A 70 -13.50 -8.42 9.90
N LEU A 71 -13.02 -7.95 8.75
CA LEU A 71 -11.67 -8.32 8.32
C LEU A 71 -10.67 -7.37 8.99
N LEU A 72 -9.82 -7.93 9.84
CA LEU A 72 -8.71 -7.21 10.49
C LEU A 72 -7.43 -7.48 9.72
N GLU A 73 -6.59 -6.47 9.55
CA GLU A 73 -5.23 -6.61 9.06
C GLU A 73 -4.24 -6.23 10.17
N VAL A 74 -3.43 -7.18 10.63
CA VAL A 74 -2.46 -6.94 11.70
C VAL A 74 -1.05 -6.82 11.14
N THR A 75 -0.48 -5.63 11.31
CA THR A 75 0.93 -5.34 11.02
C THR A 75 1.72 -5.23 12.33
N TYR A 76 2.92 -5.82 12.34
CA TYR A 76 3.85 -5.71 13.48
C TYR A 76 4.97 -4.75 13.12
N LEU A 77 5.23 -3.77 14.00
CA LEU A 77 6.34 -2.86 13.86
C LEU A 77 7.25 -2.89 15.11
N PRO A 78 8.58 -2.89 14.91
CA PRO A 78 9.51 -2.84 16.03
C PRO A 78 9.56 -1.45 16.67
N TRP A 79 9.89 -1.40 17.97
CA TRP A 79 9.96 -0.17 18.77
C TRP A 79 11.03 0.83 18.30
N ASP A 80 12.10 0.35 17.67
CA ASP A 80 13.20 1.16 17.13
C ASP A 80 12.74 2.19 16.07
N LEU A 81 11.57 1.99 15.46
CA LEU A 81 10.92 2.95 14.58
C LEU A 81 10.26 4.12 15.34
N PHE A 82 10.03 3.96 16.64
CA PHE A 82 9.29 4.87 17.52
C PHE A 82 10.15 5.50 18.62
N ASP A 83 11.40 5.05 18.78
CA ASP A 83 12.30 5.51 19.85
C ASP A 83 12.64 7.01 19.80
N SER A 84 12.30 7.71 18.72
CA SER A 84 12.36 9.16 18.62
C SER A 84 11.21 9.75 17.78
N VAL A 85 10.75 10.94 18.19
CA VAL A 85 9.73 11.70 17.46
C VAL A 85 10.22 12.06 16.05
N GLU A 86 11.50 12.37 15.89
CA GLU A 86 12.09 12.71 14.57
C GLU A 86 12.00 11.54 13.58
N LYS A 87 12.26 10.30 14.03
CA LYS A 87 12.11 9.12 13.17
C LYS A 87 10.67 8.97 12.69
N VAL A 88 9.70 9.13 13.59
CA VAL A 88 8.27 9.03 13.24
C VAL A 88 7.86 10.17 12.31
N LEU A 89 8.24 11.42 12.62
CA LEU A 89 7.92 12.60 11.81
C LEU A 89 8.53 12.57 10.41
N THR A 90 9.68 11.91 10.23
CA THR A 90 10.38 11.77 8.94
C THR A 90 9.88 10.60 8.11
N ASN A 91 9.28 9.58 8.75
CA ASN A 91 8.79 8.40 8.05
C ASN A 91 7.39 8.65 7.47
N TYR A 92 7.29 8.70 6.13
CA TYR A 92 6.03 9.04 5.45
C TYR A 92 4.91 8.01 5.66
N HIS A 93 5.23 6.77 6.04
CA HIS A 93 4.22 5.75 6.38
C HIS A 93 3.77 5.79 7.83
N LEU A 94 4.59 6.28 8.77
CA LEU A 94 4.27 6.28 10.20
C LEU A 94 3.58 7.57 10.63
N ALA A 95 4.11 8.72 10.18
CA ALA A 95 3.67 10.03 10.66
C ALA A 95 2.15 10.24 10.51
N GLY A 96 1.57 9.73 9.41
CA GLY A 96 0.13 9.88 9.11
C GLY A 96 -0.77 9.34 10.22
N SER A 97 -0.43 8.17 10.78
CA SER A 97 -1.23 7.53 11.83
C SER A 97 -1.14 8.27 13.17
N PHE A 98 -0.11 9.09 13.39
CA PHE A 98 0.08 9.87 14.62
C PHE A 98 -0.30 11.35 14.47
N ARG A 99 -0.85 11.77 13.32
CA ARG A 99 -1.44 13.10 13.13
C ARG A 99 -2.66 13.32 14.03
N THR A 100 -3.39 12.25 14.32
CA THR A 100 -4.58 12.23 15.18
C THR A 100 -4.44 11.08 16.19
N ASN A 101 -5.26 11.06 17.24
CA ASN A 101 -5.19 9.99 18.22
C ASN A 101 -5.80 8.69 17.65
N THR A 102 -4.94 7.79 17.18
CA THR A 102 -5.30 6.46 16.66
C THR A 102 -4.98 5.34 17.64
N ILE A 103 -4.50 5.67 18.84
CA ILE A 103 -4.00 4.69 19.81
C ILE A 103 -5.16 3.82 20.33
N ILE A 104 -4.98 2.50 20.21
CA ILE A 104 -5.89 1.49 20.74
C ILE A 104 -5.51 1.16 22.20
N ALA A 105 -4.22 0.98 22.44
CA ALA A 105 -3.69 0.63 23.75
C ALA A 105 -2.24 1.13 23.89
N ASP A 106 -1.93 1.71 25.06
CA ASP A 106 -0.60 2.21 25.40
C ASP A 106 -0.26 1.87 26.86
N PRO A 107 -0.12 0.57 27.20
CA PRO A 107 0.02 0.11 28.59
C PRO A 107 1.27 0.65 29.29
N TYR A 108 2.27 1.09 28.53
CA TYR A 108 3.53 1.64 29.05
C TYR A 108 3.66 3.16 28.88
N SER A 109 2.59 3.85 28.43
CA SER A 109 2.58 5.30 28.20
C SER A 109 3.71 5.79 27.27
N ARG A 110 4.01 5.01 26.22
CA ARG A 110 5.09 5.26 25.27
C ARG A 110 4.60 5.82 23.94
N LEU A 111 3.41 5.44 23.49
CA LEU A 111 2.84 5.89 22.21
C LEU A 111 2.18 7.26 22.32
N TYR A 112 1.52 7.57 23.43
CA TYR A 112 0.82 8.83 23.62
C TYR A 112 1.74 10.06 23.54
N PRO A 113 2.93 10.08 24.17
CA PRO A 113 3.89 11.17 24.01
C PRO A 113 4.32 11.39 22.54
N ILE A 114 4.50 10.30 21.78
CA ILE A 114 4.83 10.37 20.36
C ILE A 114 3.67 11.01 19.58
N TYR A 115 2.44 10.54 19.80
CA TYR A 115 1.24 11.13 19.20
C TYR A 115 1.15 12.64 19.44
N GLN A 116 1.34 13.09 20.69
CA GLN A 116 1.24 14.52 21.02
C GLN A 116 2.25 15.36 20.24
N GLN A 117 3.50 14.90 20.17
CA GLN A 117 4.56 15.62 19.47
C GLN A 117 4.37 15.55 17.95
N VAL A 118 4.05 14.38 17.40
CA VAL A 118 3.84 14.21 15.97
C VAL A 118 2.65 15.05 15.50
N SER A 119 1.51 14.99 16.19
CA SER A 119 0.31 15.75 15.80
C SER A 119 0.56 17.27 15.79
N GLN A 120 1.33 17.78 16.75
CA GLN A 120 1.71 19.20 16.82
C GLN A 120 2.62 19.61 15.65
N HIS A 121 3.60 18.77 15.29
CA HIS A 121 4.61 19.09 14.30
C HIS A 121 4.32 18.55 12.89
N TYR A 122 3.24 17.79 12.73
CA TYR A 122 2.94 17.05 11.49
C TYR A 122 2.94 17.98 10.28
N ALA A 123 2.25 19.12 10.35
CA ALA A 123 2.11 20.05 9.23
C ALA A 123 3.26 21.06 9.09
N GLN A 124 4.30 20.98 9.92
CA GLN A 124 5.45 21.88 9.80
C GLN A 124 6.23 21.58 8.52
N LYS A 125 6.56 22.63 7.77
CA LYS A 125 7.20 22.56 6.45
C LYS A 125 8.45 21.69 6.44
N SER A 126 9.36 21.90 7.39
CA SER A 126 10.60 21.13 7.51
C SER A 126 10.36 19.63 7.67
N TRP A 127 9.30 19.21 8.38
CA TRP A 127 8.93 17.81 8.53
C TRP A 127 8.24 17.25 7.29
N VAL A 128 7.41 18.04 6.60
CA VAL A 128 6.79 17.63 5.33
C VAL A 128 7.86 17.38 4.26
N GLU A 129 8.82 18.29 4.12
CA GLU A 129 9.96 18.15 3.20
C GLU A 129 10.80 16.91 3.53
N LYS A 130 11.11 16.68 4.81
CA LYS A 130 11.83 15.47 5.26
C LYS A 130 11.07 14.19 4.91
N ARG A 131 9.74 14.16 5.05
CA ARG A 131 8.93 12.99 4.64
C ARG A 131 8.91 12.78 3.14
N CYS A 132 8.80 13.84 2.35
CA CYS A 132 8.86 13.74 0.89
C CYS A 132 10.22 13.17 0.44
N LYS A 133 11.32 13.65 1.03
CA LYS A 133 12.66 13.10 0.81
C LYS A 133 12.77 11.64 1.23
N ASN A 134 12.16 11.26 2.36
CA ASN A 134 12.11 9.87 2.79
C ASN A 134 11.41 8.96 1.75
N ALA A 135 10.30 9.43 1.17
CA ALA A 135 9.61 8.71 0.10
C ALA A 135 10.47 8.61 -1.18
N LEU A 136 11.11 9.70 -1.60
CA LEU A 136 12.02 9.73 -2.76
C LEU A 136 13.19 8.74 -2.59
N HIS A 137 13.85 8.74 -1.43
CA HIS A 137 14.93 7.78 -1.14
C HIS A 137 14.45 6.33 -1.19
N LYS A 138 13.20 6.04 -0.77
CA LYS A 138 12.66 4.67 -0.90
C LYS A 138 12.45 4.26 -2.35
N ILE A 139 12.03 5.19 -3.21
CA ILE A 139 11.89 4.90 -4.65
C ILE A 139 13.27 4.58 -5.23
N GLU A 140 14.24 5.45 -4.97
CA GLU A 140 15.61 5.29 -5.48
C GLU A 140 16.26 3.99 -5.02
N ALA A 141 16.25 3.73 -3.70
CA ALA A 141 16.82 2.50 -3.13
C ALA A 141 16.11 1.25 -3.67
N GLY A 142 14.79 1.28 -3.82
CA GLY A 142 14.02 0.17 -4.39
C GLY A 142 14.44 -0.15 -5.82
N LEU A 143 14.50 0.86 -6.69
CA LEU A 143 14.85 0.68 -8.11
C LEU A 143 16.33 0.30 -8.31
N GLN A 144 17.24 0.82 -7.50
CA GLN A 144 18.66 0.45 -7.54
C GLN A 144 18.92 -0.98 -7.04
N SER A 145 18.00 -1.54 -6.25
CA SER A 145 18.12 -2.89 -5.69
C SER A 145 17.52 -4.01 -6.54
N ILE A 146 17.02 -3.69 -7.75
CA ILE A 146 16.40 -4.70 -8.63
C ILE A 146 17.45 -5.73 -9.05
N ASP A 147 17.21 -6.99 -8.65
CA ASP A 147 18.01 -8.14 -9.06
C ASP A 147 17.33 -8.86 -10.23
N MET A 148 17.96 -8.79 -11.41
CA MET A 148 17.45 -9.38 -12.64
C MET A 148 17.53 -10.92 -12.67
N THR A 149 18.23 -11.54 -11.73
CA THR A 149 18.32 -13.01 -11.57
C THR A 149 17.10 -13.61 -10.87
N LEU A 150 16.30 -12.78 -10.19
CA LEU A 150 15.10 -13.23 -9.49
C LEU A 150 13.98 -13.64 -10.47
N PRO A 151 13.03 -14.48 -10.02
CA PRO A 151 11.85 -14.83 -10.79
C PRO A 151 11.04 -13.60 -11.25
N LEU A 152 10.31 -13.75 -12.35
CA LEU A 152 9.57 -12.65 -12.99
C LEU A 152 8.63 -11.92 -12.03
N TYR A 153 7.87 -12.64 -11.20
CA TYR A 153 6.95 -12.05 -10.22
C TYR A 153 7.66 -11.20 -9.14
N ASP A 154 8.90 -11.56 -8.77
CA ASP A 154 9.68 -10.80 -7.79
C ASP A 154 10.22 -9.51 -8.42
N ARG A 155 10.68 -9.59 -9.68
CA ARG A 155 11.12 -8.42 -10.46
C ARG A 155 9.98 -7.41 -10.69
N ILE A 156 8.78 -7.90 -11.00
CA ILE A 156 7.57 -7.08 -11.13
C ILE A 156 7.28 -6.33 -9.84
N THR A 157 7.29 -7.03 -8.72
CA THR A 157 7.05 -6.43 -7.40
C THR A 157 8.13 -5.38 -7.09
N ALA A 158 9.40 -5.68 -7.38
CA ALA A 158 10.52 -4.78 -7.16
C ALA A 158 10.46 -3.50 -8.01
N LEU A 159 9.83 -3.53 -9.19
CA LEU A 159 9.62 -2.34 -10.03
C LEU A 159 8.34 -1.57 -9.66
N LEU A 160 7.21 -2.28 -9.52
CA LEU A 160 5.88 -1.68 -9.35
C LEU A 160 5.76 -0.91 -8.03
N PHE A 161 6.31 -1.44 -6.92
CA PHE A 161 6.17 -0.78 -5.62
C PHE A 161 6.92 0.55 -5.55
N PRO A 162 8.20 0.66 -5.98
CA PRO A 162 8.85 1.95 -6.13
C PRO A 162 8.13 2.90 -7.09
N ALA A 163 7.69 2.41 -8.26
CA ALA A 163 6.91 3.21 -9.22
C ALA A 163 5.65 3.81 -8.56
N ALA A 164 4.96 3.02 -7.75
CA ALA A 164 3.77 3.43 -7.02
C ALA A 164 4.04 4.47 -5.92
N ILE A 165 5.20 4.44 -5.26
CA ILE A 165 5.57 5.37 -4.19
C ILE A 165 5.73 6.81 -4.73
N THR A 166 5.89 7.00 -6.04
CA THR A 166 5.85 8.35 -6.66
C THR A 166 4.58 9.13 -6.28
N THR A 167 3.44 8.45 -6.22
CA THR A 167 2.16 9.04 -5.75
C THR A 167 2.24 9.46 -4.28
N HIS A 168 2.94 8.70 -3.44
CA HIS A 168 3.05 8.97 -2.01
C HIS A 168 3.86 10.23 -1.71
N VAL A 169 4.81 10.61 -2.57
CA VAL A 169 5.55 11.88 -2.46
C VAL A 169 4.56 13.04 -2.50
N LEU A 170 3.65 13.04 -3.49
CA LEU A 170 2.67 14.10 -3.70
C LEU A 170 1.55 14.10 -2.65
N LEU A 171 1.09 12.92 -2.23
CA LEU A 171 0.12 12.81 -1.14
C LEU A 171 0.70 13.34 0.18
N THR A 172 1.96 13.02 0.46
CA THR A 172 2.69 13.52 1.64
C THR A 172 2.83 15.03 1.60
N ALA A 173 3.20 15.59 0.44
CA ALA A 173 3.29 17.04 0.22
C ALA A 173 1.94 17.75 0.48
N ALA A 174 0.83 17.08 0.17
CA ALA A 174 -0.52 17.58 0.39
C ALA A 174 -1.13 17.23 1.76
N LEU A 175 -0.32 16.74 2.72
CA LEU A 175 -0.77 16.27 4.05
C LEU A 175 -1.88 15.21 4.01
N GLN A 176 -1.96 14.45 2.91
CA GLN A 176 -2.88 13.32 2.75
C GLN A 176 -2.21 12.03 3.19
N ASN A 177 -2.96 11.14 3.84
CA ASN A 177 -2.43 9.83 4.23
C ASN A 177 -2.16 8.99 2.96
N PRO A 178 -0.91 8.55 2.71
CA PRO A 178 -0.58 7.77 1.52
C PRO A 178 -1.01 6.30 1.66
N THR A 179 -2.32 6.06 1.62
CA THR A 179 -2.88 4.70 1.64
C THR A 179 -2.71 4.01 0.30
N VAL A 180 -2.50 2.70 0.31
CA VAL A 180 -2.00 1.96 -0.87
C VAL A 180 -3.05 1.84 -1.98
N ARG A 181 -4.34 1.60 -1.67
CA ARG A 181 -5.33 1.23 -2.71
C ARG A 181 -5.67 2.34 -3.67
N LEU A 182 -6.17 3.45 -3.13
CA LEU A 182 -6.76 4.54 -3.90
C LEU A 182 -5.76 5.67 -4.19
N ARG A 183 -4.45 5.43 -4.04
CA ARG A 183 -3.43 6.48 -4.13
C ARG A 183 -3.40 7.21 -5.47
N TYR A 184 -3.64 6.52 -6.59
CA TYR A 184 -3.69 7.17 -7.91
C TYR A 184 -4.93 8.07 -8.04
N LEU A 185 -6.08 7.66 -7.50
CA LEU A 185 -7.26 8.51 -7.45
C LEU A 185 -7.05 9.73 -6.55
N ARG A 186 -6.51 9.51 -5.35
CA ARG A 186 -6.22 10.60 -4.40
C ARG A 186 -5.17 11.56 -4.93
N VAL A 187 -4.15 11.08 -5.63
CA VAL A 187 -3.15 11.98 -6.22
C VAL A 187 -3.73 12.75 -7.40
N ARG A 188 -4.64 12.17 -8.19
CA ARG A 188 -5.39 12.89 -9.23
C ARG A 188 -6.15 14.09 -8.65
N GLU A 189 -6.85 13.88 -7.54
CA GLU A 189 -7.59 14.93 -6.83
C GLU A 189 -6.66 16.02 -6.29
N VAL A 190 -5.55 15.64 -5.66
CA VAL A 190 -4.53 16.58 -5.19
C VAL A 190 -3.98 17.40 -6.36
N LEU A 191 -3.54 16.74 -7.42
CA LEU A 191 -2.97 17.42 -8.59
C LEU A 191 -3.97 18.36 -9.27
N ALA A 192 -5.27 18.01 -9.28
CA ALA A 192 -6.32 18.92 -9.74
C ALA A 192 -6.40 20.19 -8.89
N GLN A 193 -6.34 20.07 -7.56
CA GLN A 193 -6.39 21.21 -6.64
C GLN A 193 -5.24 22.20 -6.85
N TYR A 194 -4.07 21.71 -7.25
CA TYR A 194 -2.88 22.52 -7.49
C TYR A 194 -2.63 22.86 -8.97
N ASN A 195 -3.58 22.58 -9.87
CA ASN A 195 -3.45 22.78 -11.32
C ASN A 195 -2.26 22.03 -11.98
N GLN A 196 -1.94 20.85 -11.46
CA GLN A 196 -0.83 19.99 -11.89
C GLN A 196 -1.33 18.66 -12.51
N LEU A 197 -2.55 18.63 -13.07
CA LEU A 197 -3.13 17.41 -13.66
C LEU A 197 -2.24 16.68 -14.70
N PRO A 198 -1.41 17.35 -15.53
CA PRO A 198 -0.51 16.64 -16.44
C PRO A 198 0.41 15.62 -15.74
N VAL A 199 0.82 15.90 -14.50
CA VAL A 199 1.64 14.98 -13.68
C VAL A 199 0.93 13.66 -13.45
N TYR A 200 -0.40 13.64 -13.32
CA TYR A 200 -1.14 12.40 -13.12
C TYR A 200 -1.00 11.46 -14.32
N THR A 201 -1.05 11.99 -15.55
CA THR A 201 -0.81 11.20 -16.77
C THR A 201 0.62 10.65 -16.80
N GLU A 202 1.60 11.46 -16.41
CA GLU A 202 3.01 11.01 -16.32
C GLU A 202 3.18 9.88 -15.30
N LEU A 203 2.48 9.92 -14.15
CA LEU A 203 2.51 8.85 -13.15
C LEU A 203 1.91 7.54 -13.68
N LEU A 204 0.85 7.61 -14.50
CA LEU A 204 0.26 6.43 -15.16
C LEU A 204 1.16 5.88 -16.28
N GLN A 205 1.86 6.76 -16.99
CA GLN A 205 2.87 6.39 -17.98
C GLN A 205 4.02 5.64 -17.32
N LEU A 206 4.52 6.12 -16.17
CA LEU A 206 5.56 5.42 -15.40
C LEU A 206 5.10 4.08 -14.84
N LEU A 207 3.80 3.89 -14.61
CA LEU A 207 3.24 2.57 -14.28
C LEU A 207 3.14 1.66 -15.52
N GLY A 208 3.09 2.23 -16.72
CA GLY A 208 2.97 1.53 -18.00
C GLY A 208 1.53 1.24 -18.41
N CYS A 209 0.56 2.00 -17.90
CA CYS A 209 -0.86 1.70 -18.09
C CYS A 209 -1.66 2.82 -18.77
N ASP A 210 -1.07 3.97 -19.07
CA ASP A 210 -1.81 5.16 -19.54
C ASP A 210 -2.60 4.95 -20.86
N GLN A 211 -2.24 3.93 -21.64
CA GLN A 211 -2.91 3.59 -22.90
C GLN A 211 -3.84 2.35 -22.80
N MET A 212 -3.95 1.73 -21.62
CA MET A 212 -4.83 0.56 -21.46
C MET A 212 -6.29 0.97 -21.50
N THR A 213 -7.09 0.24 -22.28
CA THR A 213 -8.54 0.44 -22.31
C THR A 213 -9.22 -0.26 -21.13
N ALA A 214 -10.42 0.21 -20.74
CA ALA A 214 -11.22 -0.45 -19.71
C ALA A 214 -11.53 -1.92 -20.04
N GLU A 215 -11.68 -2.27 -21.32
CA GLU A 215 -11.90 -3.64 -21.77
C GLU A 215 -10.66 -4.52 -21.53
N GLN A 216 -9.47 -4.04 -21.88
CA GLN A 216 -8.22 -4.77 -21.60
C GLN A 216 -8.03 -4.98 -20.09
N VAL A 217 -8.24 -3.96 -19.27
CA VAL A 217 -8.11 -4.08 -17.81
C VAL A 217 -9.13 -5.07 -17.23
N ARG A 218 -10.37 -5.09 -17.75
CA ARG A 218 -11.40 -6.05 -17.34
C ARG A 218 -10.98 -7.48 -17.68
N GLN A 219 -10.45 -7.72 -18.88
CA GLN A 219 -9.95 -9.04 -19.28
C GLN A 219 -8.82 -9.52 -18.36
N HIS A 220 -7.89 -8.62 -17.99
CA HIS A 220 -6.84 -8.95 -17.02
C HIS A 220 -7.40 -9.28 -15.64
N LEU A 221 -8.42 -8.57 -15.17
CA LEU A 221 -9.08 -8.87 -13.91
C LEU A 221 -9.78 -10.24 -13.94
N GLU A 222 -10.49 -10.58 -15.02
CA GLU A 222 -11.15 -11.88 -15.18
C GLU A 222 -10.14 -13.05 -15.13
N GLN A 223 -8.98 -12.89 -15.78
CA GLN A 223 -7.91 -13.89 -15.69
C GLN A 223 -7.25 -13.93 -14.31
N LEU A 224 -7.14 -12.78 -13.63
CA LEU A 224 -6.65 -12.72 -12.26
C LEU A 224 -7.57 -13.49 -11.32
N GLU A 225 -8.89 -13.41 -11.50
CA GLU A 225 -9.83 -14.14 -10.64
C GLU A 225 -9.58 -15.64 -10.66
N ILE A 226 -9.44 -16.22 -11.85
CA ILE A 226 -9.13 -17.65 -12.03
C ILE A 226 -7.78 -17.99 -11.36
N THR A 227 -6.79 -17.13 -11.58
CA THR A 227 -5.43 -17.32 -11.05
C THR A 227 -5.40 -17.19 -9.51
N PHE A 228 -6.15 -16.25 -8.96
CA PHE A 228 -6.29 -15.99 -7.53
C PHE A 228 -6.95 -17.17 -6.84
N ASP A 229 -8.09 -17.62 -7.35
CA ASP A 229 -8.85 -18.72 -6.75
C ASP A 229 -8.00 -20.01 -6.76
N THR A 230 -7.29 -20.28 -7.87
CA THR A 230 -6.35 -21.40 -7.95
C THR A 230 -5.19 -21.28 -6.96
N ALA A 231 -4.57 -20.09 -6.86
CA ALA A 231 -3.45 -19.87 -5.94
C ALA A 231 -3.87 -19.97 -4.48
N ALA A 232 -5.05 -19.46 -4.13
CA ALA A 232 -5.61 -19.54 -2.77
C ALA A 232 -5.93 -20.99 -2.37
N ASP A 233 -6.38 -21.82 -3.31
CA ASP A 233 -6.72 -23.23 -3.06
C ASP A 233 -5.49 -24.11 -2.80
N VAL A 234 -4.36 -23.83 -3.46
CA VAL A 234 -3.13 -24.62 -3.32
C VAL A 234 -2.14 -24.07 -2.29
N SER A 235 -2.36 -22.87 -1.76
CA SER A 235 -1.40 -22.17 -0.91
C SER A 235 -1.06 -22.98 0.36
N SER A 236 0.22 -23.32 0.49
CA SER A 236 0.76 -24.05 1.63
C SER A 236 2.02 -23.39 2.18
N THR A 237 2.83 -22.80 1.30
CA THR A 237 4.07 -22.13 1.66
C THR A 237 3.78 -20.75 2.26
N PRO A 238 4.30 -20.43 3.46
CA PRO A 238 4.10 -19.13 4.07
C PRO A 238 4.98 -18.06 3.41
N PHE A 239 4.34 -17.00 2.92
CA PHE A 239 4.95 -15.76 2.45
C PHE A 239 4.47 -14.58 3.31
N PHE A 240 5.25 -13.48 3.31
CA PHE A 240 4.89 -12.30 4.11
C PHE A 240 3.55 -11.64 3.69
N PHE A 241 3.06 -11.95 2.49
CA PHE A 241 1.78 -11.47 1.93
C PHE A 241 0.72 -12.58 1.86
N SER A 242 0.96 -13.79 2.37
CA SER A 242 0.05 -14.94 2.16
C SER A 242 -1.39 -14.64 2.57
N SER A 243 -1.61 -13.82 3.60
CA SER A 243 -2.96 -13.45 4.03
C SER A 243 -3.76 -12.65 2.98
N ASP A 244 -3.08 -12.05 2.00
CA ASP A 244 -3.71 -11.30 0.90
C ASP A 244 -4.30 -12.22 -0.17
N ILE A 245 -3.82 -13.47 -0.27
CA ILE A 245 -4.27 -14.46 -1.26
C ILE A 245 -5.01 -15.58 -0.51
N THR A 246 -6.21 -15.24 -0.04
CA THR A 246 -7.10 -16.17 0.67
C THR A 246 -8.54 -15.95 0.25
N VAL A 247 -9.39 -16.96 0.47
CA VAL A 247 -10.85 -16.84 0.25
C VAL A 247 -11.44 -15.64 1.01
N SER A 248 -10.94 -15.36 2.22
CA SER A 248 -11.41 -14.23 3.03
C SER A 248 -10.99 -12.86 2.49
N ALA A 249 -9.84 -12.79 1.82
CA ALA A 249 -9.32 -11.56 1.22
C ALA A 249 -9.82 -11.34 -0.22
N ARG A 250 -10.32 -12.37 -0.90
CA ARG A 250 -10.84 -12.27 -2.29
C ARG A 250 -11.76 -11.07 -2.53
N PRO A 251 -12.79 -10.79 -1.71
CA PRO A 251 -13.68 -9.66 -1.98
C PRO A 251 -12.95 -8.31 -1.95
N ILE A 252 -11.93 -8.19 -1.10
CA ILE A 252 -11.14 -6.96 -0.96
C ILE A 252 -10.23 -6.75 -2.18
N VAL A 253 -9.63 -7.81 -2.68
CA VAL A 253 -8.65 -7.75 -3.78
C VAL A 253 -9.33 -7.66 -5.14
N ILE A 254 -10.33 -8.51 -5.38
CA ILE A 254 -11.02 -8.61 -6.68
C ILE A 254 -12.08 -7.52 -6.82
N GLU A 255 -13.06 -7.47 -5.90
CA GLU A 255 -14.18 -6.52 -6.05
C GLU A 255 -13.72 -5.07 -5.93
N GLY A 256 -12.71 -4.79 -5.10
CA GLY A 256 -12.10 -3.45 -5.07
C GLY A 256 -11.49 -3.01 -6.40
N SER A 257 -10.95 -3.95 -7.20
CA SER A 257 -10.47 -3.67 -8.56
C SER A 257 -11.63 -3.55 -9.55
N ARG A 258 -12.67 -4.37 -9.40
CA ARG A 258 -13.87 -4.32 -10.24
C ARG A 258 -14.61 -2.99 -10.09
N GLU A 259 -14.84 -2.54 -8.86
CA GLU A 259 -15.49 -1.26 -8.55
C GLU A 259 -14.78 -0.07 -9.21
N LEU A 260 -13.44 -0.08 -9.22
CA LEU A 260 -12.63 0.93 -9.90
C LEU A 260 -12.89 0.95 -11.40
N ILE A 261 -12.87 -0.22 -12.05
CA ILE A 261 -13.11 -0.36 -13.50
C ILE A 261 -14.53 0.09 -13.86
N GLU A 262 -15.54 -0.38 -13.13
CA GLU A 262 -16.96 -0.05 -13.36
C GLU A 262 -17.25 1.44 -13.16
N SER A 263 -16.53 2.09 -12.25
CA SER A 263 -16.62 3.54 -12.01
C SER A 263 -15.80 4.38 -13.00
N GLY A 264 -15.24 3.76 -14.04
CA GLY A 264 -14.43 4.44 -15.07
C GLY A 264 -12.96 4.69 -14.70
N ASN A 265 -12.52 4.24 -13.52
CA ASN A 265 -11.16 4.40 -12.99
C ASN A 265 -10.32 3.12 -13.20
N HIS A 266 -10.38 2.59 -14.41
CA HIS A 266 -9.77 1.31 -14.77
C HIS A 266 -8.23 1.35 -14.68
N LEU A 267 -7.60 2.47 -15.02
CA LEU A 267 -6.14 2.61 -14.97
C LEU A 267 -5.59 2.47 -13.54
N GLU A 268 -6.35 2.93 -12.55
CA GLU A 268 -5.99 2.85 -11.13
C GLU A 268 -6.08 1.42 -10.56
N ALA A 269 -6.84 0.53 -11.21
CA ALA A 269 -6.90 -0.88 -10.85
C ALA A 269 -5.65 -1.65 -11.29
N VAL A 270 -4.95 -1.20 -12.34
CA VAL A 270 -3.86 -1.95 -13.00
C VAL A 270 -2.75 -2.33 -12.04
N PHE A 271 -2.32 -1.41 -11.16
CA PHE A 271 -1.29 -1.74 -10.17
C PHE A 271 -1.67 -2.95 -9.31
N TRP A 272 -2.92 -2.98 -8.82
CA TRP A 272 -3.36 -4.06 -7.93
C TRP A 272 -3.54 -5.36 -8.66
N ILE A 273 -4.03 -5.31 -9.89
CA ILE A 273 -4.11 -6.49 -10.75
C ILE A 273 -2.70 -7.09 -10.93
N ALA A 274 -1.72 -6.27 -11.31
CA ALA A 274 -0.35 -6.73 -11.54
C ALA A 274 0.35 -7.22 -10.26
N ALA A 275 0.23 -6.48 -9.15
CA ALA A 275 0.80 -6.88 -7.86
C ALA A 275 0.18 -8.18 -7.34
N THR A 276 -1.12 -8.38 -7.54
CA THR A 276 -1.83 -9.60 -7.11
C THR A 276 -1.46 -10.79 -7.99
N PHE A 277 -1.39 -10.61 -9.32
CA PHE A 277 -0.88 -11.63 -10.22
C PHE A 277 0.51 -12.11 -9.81
N ALA A 278 1.44 -11.18 -9.55
CA ALA A 278 2.79 -11.52 -9.11
C ALA A 278 2.79 -12.37 -7.83
N ARG A 279 1.98 -12.00 -6.84
CA ARG A 279 1.82 -12.76 -5.59
C ARG A 279 1.23 -14.15 -5.83
N CYS A 280 0.20 -14.26 -6.68
CA CYS A 280 -0.39 -15.54 -7.05
C CYS A 280 0.64 -16.44 -7.74
N HIS A 281 1.40 -15.93 -8.71
CA HIS A 281 2.43 -16.70 -9.40
C HIS A 281 3.58 -17.13 -8.49
N LYS A 282 3.91 -16.35 -7.46
CA LYS A 282 4.87 -16.78 -6.43
C LYS A 282 4.37 -17.97 -5.62
N ILE A 283 3.09 -17.96 -5.25
CA ILE A 283 2.44 -19.09 -4.56
C ILE A 283 2.38 -20.31 -5.49
N LEU A 284 1.88 -20.13 -6.71
CA LEU A 284 1.78 -21.19 -7.69
C LEU A 284 3.14 -21.83 -7.97
N ASP A 285 4.22 -21.05 -8.04
CA ASP A 285 5.54 -21.60 -8.25
C ASP A 285 6.04 -22.48 -7.09
N ALA A 286 5.67 -22.15 -5.86
CA ALA A 286 6.01 -22.98 -4.70
C ALA A 286 5.13 -24.22 -4.57
N ASP A 287 3.82 -24.07 -4.79
CA ASP A 287 2.82 -25.02 -4.29
C ASP A 287 2.01 -25.75 -5.39
N ALA A 288 1.97 -25.25 -6.63
CA ALA A 288 1.11 -25.82 -7.69
C ALA A 288 1.81 -26.87 -8.56
N SER A 289 1.01 -27.72 -9.22
CA SER A 289 1.52 -28.70 -10.19
C SER A 289 2.08 -28.02 -11.46
N PRO A 290 3.04 -28.63 -12.17
CA PRO A 290 3.58 -28.07 -13.41
C PRO A 290 2.52 -27.73 -14.47
N GLU A 291 1.49 -28.55 -14.60
CA GLU A 291 0.39 -28.36 -15.57
C GLU A 291 -0.41 -27.10 -15.21
N THR A 292 -0.66 -26.88 -13.92
CA THR A 292 -1.37 -25.70 -13.40
C THR A 292 -0.54 -24.43 -13.63
N LYS A 293 0.77 -24.49 -13.38
CA LYS A 293 1.68 -23.36 -13.66
C LYS A 293 1.66 -23.02 -15.15
N GLN A 294 1.74 -24.03 -16.02
CA GLN A 294 1.78 -23.84 -17.46
C GLN A 294 0.47 -23.27 -18.03
N SER A 295 -0.68 -23.68 -17.49
CA SER A 295 -1.99 -23.20 -17.97
C SER A 295 -2.26 -21.75 -17.60
N LEU A 296 -1.77 -21.28 -16.44
CA LEU A 296 -2.01 -19.91 -15.94
C LEU A 296 -0.94 -18.90 -16.39
N ALA A 297 0.26 -19.35 -16.78
CA ALA A 297 1.35 -18.47 -17.21
C ALA A 297 1.01 -17.50 -18.37
N PRO A 298 0.25 -17.88 -19.42
CA PRO A 298 -0.02 -16.99 -20.55
C PRO A 298 -0.76 -15.70 -20.16
N ALA A 299 -1.72 -15.78 -19.23
CA ALA A 299 -2.49 -14.62 -18.79
C ALA A 299 -1.60 -13.58 -18.09
N PHE A 300 -0.70 -14.04 -17.22
CA PHE A 300 0.26 -13.17 -16.56
C PHE A 300 1.24 -12.54 -17.55
N GLN A 301 1.73 -13.32 -18.51
CA GLN A 301 2.61 -12.79 -19.55
C GLN A 301 1.91 -11.72 -20.41
N ALA A 302 0.62 -11.89 -20.71
CA ALA A 302 -0.16 -10.90 -21.45
C ALA A 302 -0.21 -9.56 -20.72
N LEU A 303 -0.50 -9.56 -19.42
CA LEU A 303 -0.49 -8.33 -18.60
C LEU A 303 0.89 -7.66 -18.58
N ILE A 304 1.96 -8.44 -18.45
CA ILE A 304 3.33 -7.93 -18.41
C ILE A 304 3.71 -7.27 -19.75
N ASN A 305 3.28 -7.87 -20.86
CA ASN A 305 3.49 -7.30 -22.19
C ASN A 305 2.72 -5.98 -22.35
N ASP A 306 1.46 -5.93 -21.90
CA ASP A 306 0.64 -4.71 -21.96
C ASP A 306 1.20 -3.59 -21.08
N LEU A 307 1.85 -3.91 -19.95
CA LEU A 307 2.58 -2.94 -19.11
C LEU A 307 3.87 -2.42 -19.76
N GLY A 308 4.29 -3.00 -20.89
CA GLY A 308 5.53 -2.68 -21.57
C GLY A 308 6.76 -3.05 -20.74
N ILE A 309 6.70 -4.16 -20.00
CA ILE A 309 7.82 -4.72 -19.21
C ILE A 309 8.03 -6.20 -19.55
N GLY A 310 7.85 -6.56 -20.82
CA GLY A 310 7.93 -7.94 -21.32
C GLY A 310 9.34 -8.53 -21.34
N THR A 311 10.36 -7.67 -21.46
CA THR A 311 11.77 -8.08 -21.56
C THR A 311 12.62 -7.49 -20.43
N PRO A 312 13.79 -8.10 -20.11
CA PRO A 312 14.74 -7.53 -19.16
C PRO A 312 15.16 -6.09 -19.48
N GLU A 313 15.29 -5.75 -20.76
CA GLU A 313 15.65 -4.39 -21.21
C GLU A 313 14.52 -3.40 -20.88
N ASP A 314 13.27 -3.78 -21.11
CA ASP A 314 12.10 -2.96 -20.77
C ASP A 314 12.03 -2.64 -19.27
N TYR A 315 12.34 -3.60 -18.40
CA TYR A 315 12.41 -3.38 -16.95
C TYR A 315 13.43 -2.31 -16.57
N LEU A 316 14.65 -2.43 -17.09
CA LEU A 316 15.74 -1.50 -16.78
C LEU A 316 15.46 -0.11 -17.35
N ASN A 317 14.90 -0.05 -18.56
CA ASN A 317 14.45 1.18 -19.18
C ASN A 317 13.37 1.85 -18.32
N ARG A 318 12.40 1.09 -17.82
CA ARG A 318 11.35 1.62 -16.95
C ARG A 318 11.91 2.14 -15.63
N ALA A 319 12.79 1.38 -14.97
CA ALA A 319 13.45 1.82 -13.75
C ALA A 319 14.24 3.13 -13.98
N GLY A 320 14.98 3.22 -15.09
CA GLY A 320 15.70 4.43 -15.49
C GLY A 320 14.77 5.63 -15.74
N GLN A 321 13.63 5.43 -16.41
CA GLN A 321 12.63 6.48 -16.61
C GLN A 321 12.11 7.03 -15.28
N ILE A 322 11.79 6.17 -14.31
CA ILE A 322 11.30 6.60 -13.00
C ILE A 322 12.38 7.38 -12.25
N LEU A 323 13.63 6.89 -12.24
CA LEU A 323 14.75 7.58 -11.59
C LEU A 323 14.99 8.97 -12.20
N ASN A 324 14.98 9.07 -13.52
CA ASN A 324 15.16 10.34 -14.24
C ASN A 324 14.00 11.32 -14.00
N TYR A 325 12.82 10.83 -13.63
CA TYR A 325 11.65 11.63 -13.33
C TYR A 325 11.64 12.21 -11.89
N LEU A 326 12.40 11.63 -10.95
CA LEU A 326 12.38 12.03 -9.54
C LEU A 326 12.64 13.54 -9.30
N PRO A 327 13.55 14.22 -10.03
CA PRO A 327 13.73 15.67 -9.88
C PRO A 327 12.47 16.47 -10.21
N ALA A 328 11.73 16.10 -11.26
CA ALA A 328 10.48 16.76 -11.65
C ALA A 328 9.37 16.49 -10.62
N LEU A 329 9.30 15.26 -10.11
CA LEU A 329 8.39 14.89 -9.02
C LEU A 329 8.67 15.69 -7.75
N SER A 330 9.95 15.84 -7.37
CA SER A 330 10.36 16.63 -6.20
C SER A 330 9.95 18.09 -6.35
N LYS A 331 10.15 18.68 -7.52
CA LYS A 331 9.72 20.05 -7.80
C LYS A 331 8.20 20.22 -7.63
N THR A 332 7.42 19.28 -8.16
CA THR A 332 5.96 19.29 -8.01
C THR A 332 5.55 19.19 -6.53
N ALA A 333 6.23 18.35 -5.75
CA ALA A 333 6.01 18.24 -4.31
C ALA A 333 6.34 19.56 -3.59
N ASP A 334 7.45 20.21 -3.92
CA ASP A 334 7.84 21.51 -3.35
C ASP A 334 6.80 22.59 -3.68
N ASP A 335 6.29 22.62 -4.91
CA ASP A 335 5.24 23.56 -5.33
C ASP A 335 3.95 23.34 -4.50
N ILE A 336 3.55 22.09 -4.28
CA ILE A 336 2.41 21.75 -3.40
C ILE A 336 2.68 22.21 -1.96
N ILE A 337 3.86 21.90 -1.40
CA ILE A 337 4.22 22.26 -0.03
C ILE A 337 4.15 23.77 0.17
N ASN A 338 4.68 24.54 -0.78
CA ASN A 338 4.72 26.01 -0.71
C ASN A 338 3.32 26.64 -0.84
N ALA A 339 2.41 26.00 -1.57
CA ALA A 339 1.06 26.49 -1.77
C ALA A 339 0.04 26.00 -0.73
N HIS A 340 0.37 24.97 0.07
CA HIS A 340 -0.58 24.34 0.98
C HIS A 340 -0.88 25.23 2.21
N PRO A 341 -2.15 25.63 2.45
CA PRO A 341 -2.49 26.65 3.45
C PRO A 341 -2.29 26.19 4.92
N GLN A 342 -2.26 24.88 5.16
CA GLN A 342 -2.04 24.32 6.51
C GLN A 342 -0.56 24.08 6.83
N ILE A 343 0.34 24.23 5.85
CA ILE A 343 1.78 24.06 6.08
C ILE A 343 2.36 25.38 6.56
N TRP A 344 3.12 25.33 7.65
CA TRP A 344 3.72 26.49 8.31
C TRP A 344 5.22 26.27 8.55
N SER A 345 5.99 27.36 8.71
CA SER A 345 7.46 27.32 8.85
C SER A 345 7.94 26.84 10.22
#